data_AF-W7Q9I6-F1
#
_entry.id   AF-W7Q9I6-F1
#
_cell.length_a   1.000
_cell.length_b   1.000
_cell.length_c   1.000
_cell.angle_alpha   90.00
_cell.angle_beta   90.00
_cell.angle_gamma   90.00
#
_symmetry.space_group_name_H-M   'P 1'
#
loop_
_entity.id
_entity.type
_entity.pdbx_description
1 polymer ?
#
loop_
_entity_poly.entity_id
_entity_poly.type
_entity_poly.pdbx_seq_one_letter_code
_entity_poly.pdbx_strand_id
1 'polypeptide(L)'
;MDILEERIKLHLGISDDIYTIVIWGAGQFGELIYNLLASKWPQHKILGYVDSSVKQVTFKGQAKIFPISELTSMEYDLLFISSIEYESEIEAQLNSLDIKLPGKAIKLTEIPDLLLLIQELHASRDYQKTKNLIYRFPDVEAFWLLLSELATDPHESKLCYECYQRLSKKR
;
A
#
# COMPACT_ATOMS: atom_id res chain seq x y z
N MET A 1 9.80 11.88 -7.97
CA MET A 1 9.83 10.95 -6.81
C MET A 1 8.92 9.80 -7.18
N ASP A 2 9.35 8.55 -6.97
CA ASP A 2 8.58 7.36 -7.38
C ASP A 2 7.31 7.25 -6.52
N ILE A 3 6.14 6.99 -7.13
CA ILE A 3 4.85 6.85 -6.44
C ILE A 3 4.94 5.74 -5.38
N LEU A 4 5.70 4.68 -5.64
CA LEU A 4 5.89 3.62 -4.67
C LEU A 4 6.71 4.09 -3.46
N GLU A 5 7.76 4.88 -3.68
CA GLU A 5 8.58 5.44 -2.59
C GLU A 5 7.72 6.31 -1.67
N GLU A 6 6.82 7.13 -2.24
CA GLU A 6 5.88 7.93 -1.44
C GLU A 6 4.92 7.06 -0.63
N ARG A 7 4.37 5.99 -1.20
CA ARG A 7 3.47 5.07 -0.49
C ARG A 7 4.17 4.35 0.65
N ILE A 8 5.34 3.78 0.41
CA ILE A 8 6.11 3.11 1.48
C ILE A 8 6.46 4.11 2.57
N LYS A 9 6.86 5.34 2.21
CA LYS A 9 7.18 6.39 3.18
C LYS A 9 6.00 6.74 4.09
N LEU A 10 4.78 6.81 3.55
CA LEU A 10 3.58 7.08 4.36
C LEU A 10 3.39 6.04 5.46
N HIS A 11 3.77 4.80 5.20
CA HIS A 11 3.57 3.68 6.11
C HIS A 11 4.70 3.54 7.13
N LEU A 12 5.95 3.77 6.71
CA LEU A 12 7.11 3.73 7.61
C LEU A 12 7.19 4.97 8.51
N GLY A 13 6.67 6.12 8.08
CA GLY A 13 6.69 7.36 8.86
C GLY A 13 5.71 7.42 10.04
N ILE A 14 4.95 6.35 10.29
CA ILE A 14 3.90 6.30 11.33
C ILE A 14 4.44 5.84 12.68
N SER A 15 5.56 5.10 12.70
CA SER A 15 6.12 4.55 13.94
C SER A 15 7.62 4.35 13.86
N ASP A 16 8.33 4.85 14.87
CA ASP A 16 9.77 4.64 15.05
C ASP A 16 10.11 3.19 15.50
N ASP A 17 9.10 2.40 15.88
CA ASP A 17 9.27 1.03 16.42
C ASP A 17 9.33 -0.05 15.34
N ILE A 18 9.31 0.31 14.04
CA ILE A 18 9.38 -0.66 12.94
C ILE A 18 10.85 -1.02 12.69
N TYR A 19 11.28 -2.22 13.08
CA TYR A 19 12.64 -2.70 12.82
C TYR A 19 12.68 -3.86 11.81
N THR A 20 11.68 -4.71 11.79
CA THR A 20 11.61 -5.93 10.98
C THR A 20 10.42 -5.93 10.03
N ILE A 21 10.68 -6.26 8.76
CA ILE A 21 9.68 -6.20 7.70
C ILE A 21 9.59 -7.55 7.00
N VAL A 22 8.36 -7.99 6.75
CA VAL A 22 8.02 -9.12 5.87
C VAL A 22 7.23 -8.59 4.67
N ILE A 23 7.43 -9.18 3.50
CA ILE A 23 6.70 -8.83 2.28
C ILE A 23 5.86 -10.03 1.83
N TRP A 24 4.55 -9.88 1.78
CA TRP A 24 3.66 -10.89 1.19
C TRP A 24 3.65 -10.74 -0.33
N GLY A 25 4.06 -11.79 -1.04
CA GLY A 25 4.15 -11.89 -2.49
C GLY A 25 5.59 -11.81 -2.98
N ALA A 26 6.14 -12.92 -3.48
CA ALA A 26 7.50 -13.00 -4.02
C ALA A 26 7.58 -12.69 -5.54
N GLY A 27 6.56 -12.02 -6.09
CA GLY A 27 6.47 -11.60 -7.49
C GLY A 27 7.42 -10.45 -7.84
N GLN A 28 7.25 -9.89 -9.05
CA GLN A 28 8.06 -8.76 -9.52
C GLN A 28 7.85 -7.51 -8.66
N PHE A 29 6.62 -7.23 -8.26
CA PHE A 29 6.31 -6.06 -7.44
C PHE A 29 6.85 -6.18 -6.01
N GLY A 30 6.73 -7.36 -5.39
CA GLY A 30 7.35 -7.66 -4.10
C GLY A 30 8.87 -7.47 -4.12
N GLU A 31 9.54 -7.90 -5.18
CA GLU A 31 10.98 -7.69 -5.37
C GLU A 31 11.35 -6.21 -5.52
N LEU A 32 10.51 -5.44 -6.20
CA LEU A 32 10.70 -4.01 -6.33
C LEU A 32 10.57 -3.29 -4.98
N ILE A 33 9.59 -3.68 -4.15
CA ILE A 33 9.45 -3.20 -2.76
C ILE A 33 10.67 -3.59 -1.93
N TYR A 34 11.11 -4.85 -2.01
CA TYR A 34 12.30 -5.33 -1.29
C TYR A 34 13.53 -4.48 -1.60
N ASN A 35 13.82 -4.29 -2.89
CA ASN A 35 14.99 -3.54 -3.33
C ASN A 35 14.91 -2.06 -2.91
N LEU A 36 13.72 -1.47 -2.98
CA LEU A 36 13.49 -0.10 -2.57
C LEU A 36 13.67 0.07 -1.05
N LEU A 37 13.11 -0.84 -0.24
CA LEU A 37 13.30 -0.88 1.21
C LEU A 37 14.78 -1.01 1.58
N ALA A 38 15.48 -1.98 0.99
CA ALA A 38 16.90 -2.22 1.26
C ALA A 38 17.79 -1.03 0.88
N SER A 39 17.42 -0.28 -0.17
CA SER A 39 18.20 0.88 -0.62
C SER A 39 17.88 2.16 0.14
N LYS A 40 16.61 2.44 0.44
CA LYS A 40 16.15 3.74 0.95
C LYS A 40 15.96 3.76 2.47
N TRP A 41 15.66 2.60 3.06
CA TRP A 41 15.46 2.46 4.48
C TRP A 41 16.27 1.27 5.04
N PRO A 42 17.61 1.30 4.91
CA PRO A 42 18.49 0.20 5.32
C PRO A 42 18.49 -0.07 6.84
N GLN A 43 17.93 0.83 7.64
CA GLN A 43 17.72 0.61 9.07
C GLN A 43 16.70 -0.49 9.37
N HIS A 44 15.80 -0.80 8.43
CA HIS A 44 14.83 -1.88 8.61
C HIS A 44 15.41 -3.20 8.07
N LYS A 45 15.30 -4.25 8.87
CA LYS A 45 15.68 -5.61 8.50
C LYS A 45 14.54 -6.29 7.75
N ILE A 46 14.73 -6.52 6.45
CA ILE A 46 13.79 -7.32 5.65
C ILE A 46 14.06 -8.80 5.91
N LEU A 47 13.11 -9.52 6.49
CA LEU A 47 13.25 -10.93 6.84
C LEU A 47 13.13 -11.84 5.61
N GLY A 48 12.36 -11.41 4.62
CA GLY A 48 12.11 -12.13 3.38
C GLY A 48 10.69 -11.94 2.88
N TYR A 49 10.26 -12.88 2.04
CA TYR A 49 8.92 -12.92 1.49
C TYR A 49 8.08 -14.00 2.15
N VAL A 50 6.77 -13.81 2.16
CA VAL A 50 5.80 -14.89 2.39
C VAL A 50 4.98 -15.06 1.12
N ASP A 51 4.77 -16.31 0.70
CA ASP A 51 4.05 -16.58 -0.55
C ASP A 51 3.17 -17.84 -0.42
N SER A 52 1.93 -17.77 -0.91
CA SER A 52 0.98 -18.90 -0.90
C SER A 52 1.40 -20.03 -1.84
N SER A 53 2.24 -19.74 -2.84
CA SER A 53 2.69 -20.72 -3.82
C SER A 53 3.74 -21.71 -3.29
N VAL A 54 4.40 -21.39 -2.17
CA VAL A 54 5.45 -22.24 -1.60
C VAL A 54 4.92 -23.03 -0.39
N LYS A 55 5.35 -24.30 -0.28
CA LYS A 55 4.97 -25.20 0.82
C LYS A 55 6.08 -25.41 1.85
N GLN A 56 7.29 -24.99 1.54
CA GLN A 56 8.48 -25.05 2.37
C GLN A 56 9.36 -23.85 2.07
N VAL A 57 10.29 -23.53 2.97
CA VAL A 57 11.20 -22.38 2.77
C VAL A 57 12.01 -22.57 1.50
N THR A 58 11.97 -21.56 0.62
CA THR A 58 12.78 -21.48 -0.60
C THR A 58 13.53 -20.15 -0.64
N PHE A 59 14.24 -19.89 -1.74
CA PHE A 59 15.04 -18.69 -1.90
C PHE A 59 14.82 -18.05 -3.27
N LYS A 60 14.81 -16.72 -3.30
CA LYS A 60 14.87 -15.90 -4.51
C LYS A 60 16.07 -14.97 -4.39
N GLY A 61 17.16 -15.34 -5.08
CA GLY A 61 18.47 -14.74 -4.83
C GLY A 61 18.93 -15.04 -3.41
N GLN A 62 19.18 -13.99 -2.62
CA GLN A 62 19.58 -14.11 -1.21
C GLN A 62 18.41 -14.04 -0.22
N ALA A 63 17.21 -13.66 -0.69
CA ALA A 63 16.05 -13.51 0.15
C ALA A 63 15.31 -14.84 0.33
N LYS A 64 14.88 -15.13 1.55
CA LYS A 64 14.05 -16.30 1.87
C LYS A 64 12.62 -16.06 1.42
N ILE A 65 11.97 -17.11 0.93
CA ILE A 65 10.51 -17.16 0.73
C ILE A 65 9.97 -18.21 1.68
N PHE A 66 9.15 -17.77 2.62
CA PHE A 66 8.51 -18.61 3.62
C PHE A 66 7.10 -19.03 3.14
N PRO A 67 6.67 -20.26 3.42
CA PRO A 67 5.26 -20.62 3.30
C PRO A 67 4.43 -19.83 4.32
N ILE A 68 3.17 -19.57 4.00
CA ILE A 68 2.27 -18.78 4.89
C ILE A 68 2.17 -19.37 6.30
N SER A 69 2.30 -20.70 6.44
CA SER A 69 2.28 -21.37 7.74
C SER A 69 3.36 -20.89 8.70
N GLU A 70 4.47 -20.34 8.22
CA GLU A 70 5.55 -19.80 9.05
C GLU A 70 5.24 -18.40 9.60
N LEU A 71 4.28 -17.69 8.99
CA LEU A 71 3.92 -16.32 9.38
C LEU A 71 3.39 -16.27 10.83
N THR A 72 2.71 -17.32 11.28
CA THR A 72 2.16 -17.41 12.65
C THR A 72 3.22 -17.57 13.73
N SER A 73 4.41 -18.08 13.37
CA SER A 73 5.54 -18.30 14.28
C SER A 73 6.67 -17.29 14.11
N MET A 74 6.55 -16.39 13.13
CA MET A 74 7.57 -15.38 12.82
C MET A 74 7.32 -14.10 13.62
N GLU A 75 8.36 -13.56 14.24
CA GLU A 75 8.33 -12.23 14.85
C GLU A 75 8.68 -11.18 13.80
N TYR A 76 7.76 -10.25 13.55
CA TYR A 76 7.96 -9.10 12.66
C TYR A 76 7.12 -7.89 13.09
N ASP A 77 7.61 -6.69 12.78
CA ASP A 77 6.94 -5.42 13.11
C ASP A 77 6.04 -4.90 12.00
N LEU A 78 6.24 -5.37 10.77
CA LEU A 78 5.45 -4.91 9.62
C LEU A 78 5.32 -5.99 8.54
N LEU A 79 4.12 -6.10 7.98
CA LEU A 79 3.85 -6.93 6.80
C LEU A 79 3.37 -6.05 5.65
N PHE A 80 4.16 -5.95 4.58
CA PHE A 80 3.73 -5.32 3.33
C PHE A 80 3.01 -6.32 2.44
N ILE A 81 1.78 -6.03 2.04
CA ILE A 81 1.04 -6.82 1.06
C ILE A 81 1.35 -6.27 -0.34
N SER A 82 2.14 -7.01 -1.12
CA SER A 82 2.52 -6.62 -2.49
C SER A 82 1.62 -7.21 -3.56
N SER A 83 0.81 -8.21 -3.22
CA SER A 83 -0.15 -8.84 -4.13
C SER A 83 -1.44 -8.01 -4.21
N ILE A 84 -1.39 -6.86 -4.88
CA ILE A 84 -2.48 -5.85 -4.94
C ILE A 84 -3.83 -6.48 -5.33
N GLU A 85 -3.85 -7.34 -6.35
CA GLU A 85 -5.08 -7.97 -6.85
C GLU A 85 -5.72 -8.94 -5.85
N TYR A 86 -4.96 -9.37 -4.84
CA TYR A 86 -5.34 -10.37 -3.84
C TYR A 86 -5.43 -9.78 -2.43
N GLU A 87 -5.37 -8.46 -2.27
CA GLU A 87 -5.34 -7.80 -0.94
C GLU A 87 -6.51 -8.24 -0.06
N SER A 88 -7.74 -8.25 -0.58
CA SER A 88 -8.93 -8.68 0.18
C SER A 88 -8.87 -10.14 0.61
N GLU A 89 -8.33 -11.02 -0.23
CA GLU A 89 -8.19 -12.45 0.08
C GLU A 89 -7.11 -12.68 1.13
N ILE A 90 -6.00 -11.95 1.02
CA ILE A 90 -4.89 -11.97 1.98
C ILE A 90 -5.37 -11.45 3.34
N GLU A 91 -6.15 -10.37 3.37
CA GLU A 91 -6.76 -9.86 4.60
C GLU A 91 -7.69 -10.88 5.26
N ALA A 92 -8.56 -11.53 4.48
CA ALA A 92 -9.42 -12.60 4.99
C ALA A 92 -8.58 -13.76 5.56
N GLN A 93 -7.49 -14.12 4.88
CA GLN A 93 -6.58 -15.17 5.34
C GLN A 93 -5.88 -14.77 6.65
N LEU A 94 -5.34 -13.55 6.74
CA LEU A 94 -4.72 -13.03 7.95
C LEU A 94 -5.68 -13.05 9.15
N ASN A 95 -6.92 -12.61 8.93
CA ASN A 95 -7.97 -12.64 9.96
C ASN A 95 -8.28 -14.07 10.43
N SER A 96 -8.28 -15.05 9.52
CA SER A 96 -8.55 -16.45 9.85
C SER A 96 -7.42 -17.17 10.58
N LEU A 97 -6.18 -16.71 10.42
CA LEU A 97 -5.01 -17.33 11.03
C LEU A 97 -4.84 -16.96 12.53
N ASP A 98 -5.77 -16.16 13.09
CA ASP A 98 -5.71 -15.57 14.44
C ASP A 98 -4.31 -15.00 14.75
N ILE A 99 -3.66 -14.49 13.69
CA ILE A 99 -2.40 -13.77 13.83
C ILE A 99 -2.81 -12.47 14.50
N LYS A 100 -2.62 -12.40 15.82
CA LYS A 100 -2.44 -11.13 16.52
C LYS A 100 -1.18 -10.53 15.94
N LEU A 101 -1.33 -9.89 14.79
CA LEU A 101 -0.29 -9.19 14.07
C LEU A 101 0.40 -8.28 15.10
N PRO A 102 1.62 -8.64 15.56
CA PRO A 102 2.38 -7.71 16.37
C PRO A 102 2.71 -6.48 15.51
N GLY A 103 2.80 -6.70 14.19
CA GLY A 103 3.07 -5.72 13.17
C GLY A 103 1.89 -5.40 12.26
N LYS A 104 1.64 -4.12 12.03
CA LYS A 104 0.60 -3.60 11.13
C LYS A 104 0.71 -4.27 9.75
N ALA A 105 -0.33 -4.94 9.27
CA ALA A 105 -0.41 -5.32 7.87
C ALA A 105 -0.72 -4.07 7.05
N ILE A 106 0.05 -3.83 6.00
CA ILE A 106 -0.03 -2.63 5.20
C ILE A 106 -0.24 -3.01 3.74
N LYS A 107 -1.37 -2.56 3.22
CA LYS A 107 -1.69 -2.58 1.79
C LYS A 107 -1.10 -1.33 1.15
N LEU A 108 -0.47 -1.48 -0.01
CA LEU A 108 0.07 -0.32 -0.73
C LEU A 108 -1.04 0.54 -1.35
N THR A 109 -2.25 0.01 -1.48
CA THR A 109 -3.45 0.78 -1.86
C THR A 109 -4.02 1.61 -0.71
N GLU A 110 -3.64 1.33 0.53
CA GLU A 110 -4.15 2.03 1.70
C GLU A 110 -3.43 3.37 1.90
N ILE A 111 -4.20 4.39 2.26
CA ILE A 111 -3.66 5.69 2.64
C ILE A 111 -4.03 5.92 4.11
N PRO A 112 -3.02 6.00 5.01
CA PRO A 112 -3.27 6.34 6.41
C PRO A 112 -4.07 7.64 6.52
N ASP A 113 -5.07 7.65 7.40
CA ASP A 113 -5.91 8.82 7.68
C ASP A 113 -6.61 9.41 6.44
N LEU A 114 -6.88 8.58 5.42
CA LEU A 114 -7.51 9.02 4.16
C LEU A 114 -8.78 9.84 4.38
N LEU A 115 -9.64 9.44 5.33
CA LEU A 115 -10.87 10.15 5.62
C LEU A 115 -10.61 11.58 6.14
N LEU A 116 -9.66 11.74 7.07
CA LEU A 116 -9.25 13.05 7.57
C LEU A 116 -8.68 13.90 6.45
N LEU A 117 -7.82 13.31 5.61
CA LEU A 117 -7.25 14.00 4.46
C LEU A 117 -8.34 14.46 3.47
N ILE A 118 -9.34 13.64 3.17
CA ILE A 118 -10.47 14.01 2.32
C ILE A 118 -11.27 15.17 2.95
N GLN A 119 -11.55 15.11 4.26
CA GLN A 119 -12.26 16.17 4.99
C GLN A 119 -11.51 17.50 4.94
N GLU A 120 -10.18 17.48 5.15
CA GLU A 120 -9.33 18.67 5.03
C GLU A 120 -9.39 19.29 3.63
N LEU A 121 -9.34 18.46 2.58
CA LEU A 121 -9.37 18.94 1.20
C LEU A 121 -10.73 19.53 0.84
N HIS A 122 -11.83 18.92 1.29
CA HIS A 122 -13.17 19.50 1.14
C HIS A 122 -13.29 20.86 1.85
N ALA A 123 -12.73 20.98 3.06
CA ALA A 123 -12.76 22.22 3.82
C ALA A 123 -11.90 23.33 3.21
N SER A 124 -10.69 22.99 2.74
CA SER A 124 -9.77 23.98 2.15
C SER A 124 -10.13 24.37 0.72
N ARG A 125 -10.84 23.49 -0.01
CA ARG A 125 -11.12 23.61 -1.45
C ARG A 125 -9.86 23.88 -2.29
N ASP A 126 -8.71 23.36 -1.85
CA ASP A 126 -7.43 23.58 -2.52
C ASP A 126 -7.28 22.67 -3.76
N TYR A 127 -7.51 23.26 -4.93
CA TYR A 127 -7.38 22.57 -6.22
C TYR A 127 -5.98 22.01 -6.46
N GLN A 128 -4.91 22.77 -6.15
CA GLN A 128 -3.53 22.34 -6.43
C GLN A 128 -3.11 21.21 -5.51
N LYS A 129 -3.45 21.29 -4.22
CA LYS A 129 -3.21 20.19 -3.27
C LYS A 129 -3.95 18.92 -3.71
N THR A 130 -5.21 19.04 -4.12
CA THR A 130 -6.02 17.91 -4.60
C THR A 130 -5.44 17.29 -5.88
N LYS A 131 -5.06 18.12 -6.86
CA LYS A 131 -4.44 17.66 -8.11
C LYS A 131 -3.12 16.94 -7.87
N ASN A 132 -2.29 17.47 -6.98
CA ASN A 132 -1.04 16.81 -6.59
C ASN A 132 -1.30 15.45 -5.94
N LEU A 133 -2.33 15.32 -5.11
CA LEU A 133 -2.68 14.04 -4.49
C LEU A 133 -3.15 13.00 -5.50
N ILE A 134 -3.86 13.39 -6.56
CA ILE A 134 -4.23 12.47 -7.65
C ILE A 134 -3.00 11.87 -8.33
N TYR A 135 -1.96 12.66 -8.58
CA TYR A 135 -0.72 12.12 -9.18
C TYR A 135 -0.02 11.09 -8.28
N ARG A 136 -0.21 11.19 -6.97
CA ARG A 136 0.34 10.25 -5.97
C ARG A 136 -0.55 9.04 -5.74
N PHE A 137 -1.86 9.26 -5.79
CA PHE A 137 -2.90 8.30 -5.46
C PHE A 137 -4.00 8.25 -6.53
N PRO A 138 -3.64 7.84 -7.77
CA PRO A 138 -4.58 7.87 -8.90
C PRO A 138 -5.67 6.82 -8.81
N ASP A 139 -5.55 5.86 -7.91
CA ASP A 139 -6.50 4.80 -7.57
C ASP A 139 -7.59 5.25 -6.58
N VAL A 140 -7.46 6.45 -5.97
CA VAL A 140 -8.41 6.95 -4.98
C VAL A 140 -9.51 7.77 -5.63
N GLU A 141 -10.67 7.16 -5.77
CA GLU A 141 -11.85 7.77 -6.40
C GLU A 141 -12.26 9.11 -5.77
N ALA A 142 -12.13 9.25 -4.45
CA ALA A 142 -12.56 10.45 -3.72
C ALA A 142 -11.77 11.70 -4.13
N PHE A 143 -10.47 11.55 -4.44
CA PHE A 143 -9.67 12.67 -4.92
C PHE A 143 -10.12 13.12 -6.32
N TRP A 144 -10.46 12.19 -7.20
CA TRP A 144 -10.99 12.49 -8.53
C TRP A 144 -12.34 13.20 -8.49
N LEU A 145 -13.24 12.76 -7.60
CA LEU A 145 -14.52 13.42 -7.39
C LEU A 145 -14.29 14.87 -6.92
N LEU A 146 -13.48 15.06 -5.88
CA LEU A 146 -13.20 16.39 -5.36
C LEU A 146 -12.53 17.30 -6.40
N LEU A 147 -11.56 16.80 -7.18
CA LEU A 147 -10.95 17.62 -8.23
C LEU A 147 -11.97 18.03 -9.30
N SER A 148 -12.91 17.15 -9.64
CA SER A 148 -13.99 17.48 -10.60
C SER A 148 -14.88 18.63 -10.12
N GLU A 149 -15.11 18.74 -8.81
CA GLU A 149 -15.90 19.80 -8.17
C GLU A 149 -15.10 21.12 -8.02
N LEU A 150 -13.78 21.04 -7.97
CA LEU A 150 -12.88 22.18 -7.81
C LEU A 150 -12.39 22.76 -9.15
N ALA A 151 -12.39 21.97 -10.23
CA ALA A 151 -11.92 22.40 -11.54
C ALA A 151 -12.77 23.55 -12.12
N THR A 152 -12.11 24.62 -12.55
CA THR A 152 -12.78 25.77 -13.19
C THR A 152 -12.99 25.57 -14.69
N ASP A 153 -12.20 24.71 -15.32
CA ASP A 153 -12.39 24.30 -16.72
C ASP A 153 -13.46 23.19 -16.81
N PRO A 154 -14.59 23.42 -17.51
CA PRO A 154 -15.62 22.40 -17.68
C PRO A 154 -15.13 21.11 -18.34
N HIS A 155 -14.10 21.18 -19.19
CA HIS A 155 -13.52 20.00 -19.82
C HIS A 155 -12.76 19.15 -18.80
N GLU A 156 -11.90 19.77 -18.00
CA GLU A 156 -11.16 19.10 -16.91
C GLU A 156 -12.12 18.52 -15.86
N SER A 157 -13.14 19.27 -15.45
CA SER A 157 -14.17 18.80 -14.52
C SER A 157 -14.81 17.50 -15.02
N LYS A 158 -15.23 17.47 -16.29
CA LYS A 158 -15.83 16.29 -16.91
C LYS A 158 -14.87 15.09 -16.92
N LEU A 159 -13.60 15.30 -17.33
CA LEU A 159 -12.61 14.23 -17.38
C LEU A 159 -12.33 13.63 -15.99
N CYS A 160 -12.21 14.48 -14.97
CA CYS A 160 -11.99 14.02 -13.59
C CYS A 160 -13.19 13.21 -13.07
N TYR A 161 -14.41 13.66 -13.39
CA TYR A 161 -15.63 12.94 -13.02
C TYR A 161 -15.74 11.58 -13.74
N GLU A 162 -15.33 11.48 -15.01
CA GLU A 162 -15.25 10.20 -15.72
C GLU A 162 -14.24 9.24 -15.08
N CYS A 163 -13.09 9.74 -14.62
CA CYS A 163 -12.12 8.93 -13.87
C CYS A 163 -12.73 8.40 -12.55
N TYR A 164 -13.39 9.26 -11.78
CA TYR A 164 -14.13 8.86 -10.57
C TYR A 164 -15.11 7.71 -10.89
N GLN A 165 -15.98 7.89 -11.88
CA GLN A 165 -16.98 6.87 -12.25
C GLN A 165 -16.37 5.53 -12.64
N ARG A 166 -15.20 5.52 -13.29
CA ARG A 166 -14.50 4.28 -13.68
C ARG A 166 -13.93 3.55 -12.46
N LEU A 167 -13.43 4.28 -11.48
CA LEU A 167 -12.88 3.70 -10.25
C LEU A 167 -13.98 3.13 -9.35
N SER A 168 -15.10 3.85 -9.20
CA SER A 168 -16.22 3.40 -8.35
C SER A 168 -16.91 2.14 -8.86
N LYS A 169 -16.85 1.87 -10.17
CA LYS A 169 -17.43 0.66 -10.78
C LYS A 169 -16.58 -0.60 -10.60
N LYS A 170 -15.34 -0.49 -10.13
CA LYS A 170 -14.42 -1.63 -9.93
C LYS A 170 -14.59 -2.29 -8.55
N ARG A 171 -15.45 -1.75 -7.69
CA ARG A 171 -15.78 -2.26 -6.36
C ARG A 171 -17.17 -2.89 -6.38
#